data_AF-A0A2N6EZV8-F1
#
_entry.id   AF-A0A2N6EZV8-F1
#
_cell.length_a   1.000
_cell.length_b   1.000
_cell.length_c   1.000
_cell.angle_alpha   90.00
_cell.angle_beta   90.00
_cell.angle_gamma   90.00
#
_symmetry.space_group_name_H-M   'P 1'
#
loop_
_entity.id
_entity.type
_entity.pdbx_description
1 polymer ?
#
loop_
_entity_poly.entity_id
_entity_poly.type
_entity_poly.pdbx_seq_one_letter_code
_entity_poly.pdbx_strand_id
1 'polypeptide(L)'
;MTTQNRHDILARLLDLMTADTFYYDLYWQRACFFMDAEMSRDGYQVFKKMNLQKAALPNQIRNAILQKDWQAVKELTEQDKKIKSELQRKAESAEFARKIYEPIDVAIDPFSPGMHTLSGLTMNRLKELHVRTTATLNKLAQLDSEWRDFYHQRLDAFNTLMISDALVDEESQFVPEVVLEEEAEEALESGNMDRLEQLAEKILNSRGGDGQPNSEQLLADKHQHPDDFLYTFTPQAIEKAAQLGLGHYTVHAGSEEFAPLSRFAWHPTYSDVEDREPHVLQVPDIPFDEGTPEALKARIQLFSIHPFINSCGVRFLPHMVAENVLVEDFAEPEVGSDLPGSPLLAALGLPQRNQLDRATIEAKLLANGNRVLEEQLGLDPRQFKIVCIPPDLHLRIGQEKGWGQQQIWTHFDGYMLMEGSGRRALVGGDVRYGGIYDLLGISRNYSSERIITRFAVVQRKRLAVWQNG
;
A
#
# COMPACT_ATOMS: atom_id res chain seq x y z
N MET A 1 -15.00 -29.90 -1.60
CA MET A 1 -14.17 -29.35 -0.51
C MET A 1 -15.00 -29.29 0.77
N THR A 2 -14.47 -29.75 1.92
CA THR A 2 -15.17 -29.71 3.22
C THR A 2 -15.18 -28.30 3.82
N THR A 3 -16.11 -27.99 4.74
CA THR A 3 -16.14 -26.71 5.48
C THR A 3 -14.84 -26.50 6.28
N GLN A 4 -14.31 -27.55 6.92
CA GLN A 4 -13.05 -27.49 7.63
C GLN A 4 -11.87 -27.10 6.73
N ASN A 5 -11.76 -27.70 5.54
CA ASN A 5 -10.71 -27.34 4.58
C ASN A 5 -10.88 -25.90 4.08
N ARG A 6 -12.12 -25.42 3.96
CA ARG A 6 -12.41 -24.04 3.57
C ARG A 6 -11.97 -23.05 4.63
N HIS A 7 -12.27 -23.31 5.90
CA HIS A 7 -11.84 -22.46 7.00
C HIS A 7 -10.31 -22.44 7.13
N ASP A 8 -9.63 -23.57 6.91
CA ASP A 8 -8.16 -23.63 6.87
C ASP A 8 -7.59 -22.77 5.73
N ILE A 9 -8.18 -22.84 4.53
CA ILE A 9 -7.80 -21.96 3.41
C ILE A 9 -8.06 -20.49 3.74
N LEU A 10 -9.24 -20.14 4.26
CA LEU A 10 -9.61 -18.77 4.60
C LEU A 10 -8.68 -18.17 5.67
N ALA A 11 -8.36 -18.92 6.72
CA ALA A 11 -7.42 -18.49 7.75
C ALA A 11 -6.05 -18.17 7.15
N ARG A 12 -5.54 -19.06 6.29
CA ARG A 12 -4.24 -18.88 5.63
C ARG A 12 -4.21 -17.73 4.64
N LEU A 13 -5.29 -17.52 3.88
CA LEU A 13 -5.39 -16.37 2.98
C LEU A 13 -5.41 -15.05 3.77
N LEU A 14 -6.08 -15.02 4.92
CA LEU A 14 -6.06 -13.86 5.81
C LEU A 14 -4.67 -13.59 6.40
N ASP A 15 -3.93 -14.65 6.76
CA ASP A 15 -2.54 -14.51 7.20
C ASP A 15 -1.68 -13.89 6.07
N LEU A 16 -1.82 -14.38 4.84
CA LEU A 16 -1.11 -13.84 3.67
C LEU A 16 -1.49 -12.40 3.32
N MET A 17 -2.74 -12.00 3.50
CA MET A 17 -3.16 -10.61 3.30
C MET A 17 -2.40 -9.62 4.20
N THR A 18 -1.93 -10.07 5.36
CA THR A 18 -1.14 -9.22 6.27
C THR A 18 0.37 -9.31 6.05
N ALA A 19 0.86 -10.44 5.53
CA ALA A 19 2.28 -10.71 5.37
C ALA A 19 2.81 -10.40 3.95
N ASP A 20 2.03 -10.68 2.90
CA ASP A 20 2.37 -10.46 1.49
C ASP A 20 1.41 -9.43 0.89
N THR A 21 1.52 -8.21 1.40
CA THR A 21 0.63 -7.09 1.06
C THR A 21 0.67 -6.75 -0.44
N PHE A 22 1.79 -7.02 -1.10
CA PHE A 22 2.01 -6.86 -2.53
C PHE A 22 0.94 -7.54 -3.42
N TYR A 23 0.42 -8.69 -2.97
CA TYR A 23 -0.65 -9.44 -3.63
C TYR A 23 -1.94 -9.51 -2.79
N TYR A 24 -2.12 -8.58 -1.84
CA TYR A 24 -3.30 -8.50 -0.96
C TYR A 24 -4.62 -8.67 -1.72
N ASP A 25 -4.77 -7.97 -2.84
CA ASP A 25 -5.98 -7.96 -3.67
C ASP A 25 -6.29 -9.33 -4.30
N LEU A 26 -5.27 -10.07 -4.71
CA LEU A 26 -5.42 -11.42 -5.22
C LEU A 26 -5.84 -12.39 -4.11
N TYR A 27 -5.17 -12.35 -2.96
CA TYR A 27 -5.56 -13.17 -1.81
C TYR A 27 -6.97 -12.85 -1.33
N TRP A 28 -7.32 -11.55 -1.31
CA TRP A 28 -8.65 -11.07 -0.94
C TRP A 28 -9.72 -11.56 -1.91
N GLN A 29 -9.47 -11.48 -3.22
CA GLN A 29 -10.39 -12.01 -4.23
C GLN A 29 -10.58 -13.52 -4.07
N ARG A 30 -9.50 -14.27 -3.83
CA ARG A 30 -9.57 -15.71 -3.59
C ARG A 30 -10.31 -16.04 -2.28
N ALA A 31 -10.12 -15.24 -1.23
CA ALA A 31 -10.86 -15.38 0.02
C ALA A 31 -12.34 -15.06 -0.16
N CYS A 32 -12.69 -14.03 -0.94
CA CYS A 32 -14.08 -13.72 -1.29
C CYS A 32 -14.75 -14.90 -2.02
N PHE A 33 -14.05 -15.55 -2.95
CA PHE A 33 -14.57 -16.73 -3.65
C PHE A 33 -14.94 -17.87 -2.68
N PHE A 34 -14.08 -18.18 -1.71
CA PHE A 34 -14.39 -19.19 -0.70
C PHE A 34 -15.46 -18.73 0.31
N MET A 35 -15.41 -17.46 0.70
CA MET A 35 -16.35 -16.89 1.68
C MET A 35 -17.77 -16.84 1.12
N ASP A 36 -17.95 -16.51 -0.16
CA ASP A 36 -19.28 -16.39 -0.78
C ASP A 36 -20.08 -17.70 -0.72
N ALA A 37 -19.37 -18.84 -0.79
CA ALA A 37 -19.96 -20.17 -0.65
C ALA A 37 -20.33 -20.55 0.80
N GLU A 38 -19.88 -19.83 1.82
CA GLU A 38 -20.27 -20.01 3.25
C GLU A 38 -21.26 -18.95 3.71
N MET A 39 -20.97 -17.69 3.40
CA MET A 39 -21.77 -16.53 3.74
C MET A 39 -21.45 -15.43 2.75
N SER A 40 -22.36 -15.19 1.81
CA SER A 40 -22.25 -14.08 0.88
C SER A 40 -22.21 -12.73 1.61
N ARG A 41 -21.77 -11.69 0.91
CA ARG A 41 -21.73 -10.33 1.45
C ARG A 41 -23.12 -9.87 1.92
N ASP A 42 -24.18 -10.18 1.19
CA ASP A 42 -25.56 -9.90 1.60
C ASP A 42 -25.97 -10.71 2.84
N GLY A 43 -25.58 -11.99 2.89
CA GLY A 43 -25.77 -12.85 4.05
C GLY A 43 -25.10 -12.27 5.31
N TYR A 44 -23.91 -11.70 5.16
CA TYR A 44 -23.20 -11.04 6.25
C TYR A 44 -23.89 -9.74 6.71
N GLN A 45 -24.45 -8.95 5.78
CA GLN A 45 -25.24 -7.77 6.15
C GLN A 45 -26.52 -8.17 6.92
N VAL A 46 -27.18 -9.25 6.52
CA VAL A 46 -28.32 -9.82 7.28
C VAL A 46 -27.86 -10.28 8.67
N PHE A 47 -26.70 -10.93 8.78
CA PHE A 47 -26.12 -11.31 10.06
C PHE A 47 -25.87 -10.09 10.98
N LYS A 48 -25.30 -9.00 10.46
CA LYS A 48 -25.12 -7.75 11.23
C LYS A 48 -26.45 -7.19 11.74
N LYS A 49 -27.48 -7.16 10.88
CA LYS A 49 -28.83 -6.72 11.25
C LYS A 49 -29.44 -7.60 12.36
N MET A 50 -29.31 -8.92 12.26
CA MET A 50 -29.78 -9.85 13.30
C MET A 50 -29.05 -9.62 14.63
N ASN A 51 -27.76 -9.32 14.60
CA ASN A 51 -26.98 -9.05 15.81
C ASN A 51 -27.43 -7.73 16.49
N LEU A 52 -27.70 -6.68 15.70
CA LEU A 52 -28.30 -5.43 16.20
C LEU A 52 -29.70 -5.66 16.78
N GLN A 53 -30.52 -6.46 16.12
CA GLN A 53 -31.86 -6.81 16.61
C GLN A 53 -31.80 -7.55 17.94
N LYS A 54 -30.87 -8.52 18.08
CA LYS A 54 -30.63 -9.21 19.35
C LYS A 54 -30.30 -8.23 20.48
N ALA A 55 -29.45 -7.24 20.21
CA ALA A 55 -29.08 -6.24 21.21
C ALA A 55 -30.28 -5.38 21.67
N ALA A 56 -31.29 -5.18 20.81
CA ALA A 56 -32.50 -4.41 21.11
C ALA A 56 -33.59 -5.23 21.86
N LEU A 57 -33.63 -6.55 21.69
CA LEU A 57 -34.67 -7.43 22.24
C LEU A 57 -34.85 -7.34 23.76
N PRO A 58 -33.79 -7.29 24.60
CA PRO A 58 -33.95 -7.17 26.06
C PRO A 58 -34.76 -5.94 26.49
N ASN A 59 -34.58 -4.82 25.81
CA ASN A 59 -35.33 -3.59 26.10
C ASN A 59 -36.79 -3.72 25.64
N GLN A 60 -37.05 -4.35 24.48
CA GLN A 60 -38.40 -4.61 24.00
C GLN A 60 -39.17 -5.54 24.94
N ILE A 61 -38.53 -6.61 25.41
CA ILE A 61 -39.09 -7.54 26.41
C ILE A 61 -39.41 -6.80 27.72
N ARG A 62 -38.48 -5.95 28.20
CA ARG A 62 -38.71 -5.14 29.41
C ARG A 62 -39.93 -4.23 29.26
N ASN A 63 -40.08 -3.57 28.11
CA ASN A 63 -41.21 -2.69 27.84
C ASN A 63 -42.54 -3.47 27.81
N ALA A 64 -42.56 -4.66 27.19
CA ALA A 64 -43.74 -5.52 27.17
C ALA A 64 -44.12 -6.01 28.58
N ILE A 65 -43.14 -6.32 29.44
CA ILE A 65 -43.37 -6.64 30.87
C ILE A 65 -44.01 -5.45 31.60
N LEU A 66 -43.49 -4.23 31.41
CA LEU A 66 -44.04 -3.02 32.04
C LEU A 66 -45.48 -2.74 31.61
N GLN A 67 -45.81 -3.05 30.35
CA GLN A 67 -47.16 -2.92 29.79
C GLN A 67 -48.08 -4.11 30.14
N LYS A 68 -47.55 -5.15 30.80
CA LYS A 68 -48.25 -6.40 31.13
C LYS A 68 -48.77 -7.16 29.89
N ASP A 69 -48.14 -6.95 28.73
CA ASP A 69 -48.45 -7.68 27.51
C ASP A 69 -47.65 -9.00 27.48
N TRP A 70 -48.20 -10.01 28.14
CA TRP A 70 -47.55 -11.32 28.28
C TRP A 70 -47.47 -12.11 26.97
N GLN A 71 -48.34 -11.82 25.99
CA GLN A 71 -48.29 -12.43 24.67
C GLN A 71 -47.05 -11.92 23.93
N ALA A 72 -46.84 -10.60 23.91
CA ALA A 72 -45.63 -10.01 23.33
C ALA A 72 -44.35 -10.48 24.02
N VAL A 73 -44.35 -10.64 25.36
CA VAL A 73 -43.20 -11.20 26.10
C VAL A 73 -42.86 -12.60 25.61
N LYS A 74 -43.84 -13.48 25.41
CA LYS A 74 -43.63 -14.84 24.91
C LYS A 74 -43.04 -14.84 23.50
N GLU A 75 -43.63 -14.07 22.59
CA GLU A 75 -43.19 -13.97 21.19
C GLU A 75 -41.76 -13.43 21.08
N LEU A 76 -41.45 -12.34 21.79
CA LEU A 76 -40.12 -11.74 21.81
C LEU A 76 -39.06 -12.66 22.42
N THR A 77 -39.42 -13.45 23.44
CA THR A 77 -38.49 -14.42 24.05
C THR A 77 -38.22 -15.61 23.13
N GLU A 78 -39.23 -16.10 22.40
CA GLU A 78 -39.06 -17.13 21.38
C GLU A 78 -38.20 -16.62 20.21
N GLN A 79 -38.40 -15.37 19.81
CA GLN A 79 -37.58 -14.69 18.82
C GLN A 79 -36.13 -14.55 19.27
N ASP A 80 -35.87 -14.16 20.52
CA ASP A 80 -34.50 -14.08 21.09
C ASP A 80 -33.80 -15.44 21.02
N LYS A 81 -34.48 -16.52 21.41
CA LYS A 81 -33.93 -17.88 21.33
C LYS A 81 -33.56 -18.26 19.89
N LYS A 82 -34.45 -18.01 18.93
CA LYS A 82 -34.22 -18.29 17.51
C LYS A 82 -33.04 -17.49 16.95
N ILE A 83 -33.00 -16.19 17.22
CA ILE A 83 -31.90 -15.32 16.78
C ILE A 83 -30.58 -15.75 17.43
N LYS A 84 -30.58 -16.09 18.72
CA LYS A 84 -29.39 -16.57 19.42
C LYS A 84 -28.85 -17.86 18.81
N SER A 85 -29.70 -18.84 18.50
CA SER A 85 -29.26 -20.09 17.85
C SER A 85 -28.72 -19.85 16.43
N GLU A 86 -29.36 -18.98 15.66
CA GLU A 86 -28.92 -18.63 14.30
C GLU A 86 -27.57 -17.92 14.30
N LEU A 87 -27.38 -16.95 15.19
CA LEU A 87 -26.11 -16.23 15.33
C LEU A 87 -25.00 -17.17 15.80
N GLN A 88 -25.28 -18.09 16.73
CA GLN A 88 -24.29 -19.05 17.20
C GLN A 88 -23.87 -20.02 16.10
N ARG A 89 -24.83 -20.50 15.28
CA ARG A 89 -24.54 -21.39 14.14
C ARG A 89 -23.64 -20.73 13.11
N LYS A 90 -23.77 -19.42 12.91
CA LYS A 90 -23.04 -18.65 11.88
C LYS A 90 -21.82 -17.89 12.42
N ALA A 91 -21.49 -18.05 13.71
CA ALA A 91 -20.51 -17.20 14.38
C ALA A 91 -19.11 -17.29 13.76
N GLU A 92 -18.65 -18.50 13.45
CA GLU A 92 -17.33 -18.74 12.86
C GLU A 92 -17.20 -18.15 11.46
N SER A 93 -18.16 -18.44 10.57
CA SER A 93 -18.20 -17.86 9.21
C SER A 93 -18.36 -16.33 9.25
N ALA A 94 -19.07 -15.80 10.24
CA ALA A 94 -19.21 -14.35 10.42
C ALA A 94 -17.89 -13.68 10.85
N GLU A 95 -17.00 -14.38 11.55
CA GLU A 95 -15.67 -13.85 11.87
C GLU A 95 -14.81 -13.72 10.62
N PHE A 96 -14.80 -14.73 9.76
CA PHE A 96 -14.15 -14.66 8.44
C PHE A 96 -14.77 -13.56 7.57
N ALA A 97 -16.11 -13.54 7.46
CA ALA A 97 -16.82 -12.53 6.68
C ALA A 97 -16.52 -11.11 7.17
N ARG A 98 -16.38 -10.90 8.48
CA ARG A 98 -15.96 -9.60 9.05
C ARG A 98 -14.59 -9.19 8.54
N LYS A 99 -13.61 -10.10 8.60
CA LYS A 99 -12.23 -9.83 8.16
C LYS A 99 -12.11 -9.64 6.64
N ILE A 100 -13.04 -10.17 5.85
CA ILE A 100 -12.98 -10.12 4.37
C ILE A 100 -13.85 -8.99 3.81
N TYR A 101 -15.06 -8.78 4.33
CA TYR A 101 -16.03 -7.85 3.76
C TYR A 101 -16.02 -6.47 4.39
N GLU A 102 -15.48 -6.32 5.60
CA GLU A 102 -15.31 -4.98 6.17
C GLU A 102 -14.08 -4.31 5.56
N PRO A 103 -14.13 -2.98 5.32
CA PRO A 103 -13.01 -2.26 4.74
C PRO A 103 -11.76 -2.42 5.61
N ILE A 104 -10.66 -2.81 4.99
CA ILE A 104 -9.35 -2.80 5.60
C ILE A 104 -8.54 -1.69 4.94
N ASP A 105 -7.84 -1.00 5.81
CA ASP A 105 -6.83 -0.04 5.49
C ASP A 105 -5.61 -0.68 4.80
N VAL A 106 -5.00 -0.01 3.80
CA VAL A 106 -3.77 -0.51 3.16
C VAL A 106 -2.68 -0.78 4.21
N ALA A 107 -2.31 -2.05 4.41
CA ALA A 107 -1.30 -2.42 5.40
C ALA A 107 0.08 -1.95 4.97
N ILE A 108 1.00 -1.74 5.91
CA ILE A 108 2.42 -1.52 5.57
C ILE A 108 3.04 -2.89 5.34
N ASP A 109 3.76 -3.05 4.24
CA ASP A 109 4.47 -4.29 3.98
C ASP A 109 5.66 -4.43 4.95
N PRO A 110 5.67 -5.47 5.79
CA PRO A 110 6.71 -5.61 6.81
C PRO A 110 8.07 -6.02 6.22
N PHE A 111 8.10 -6.59 5.01
CA PHE A 111 9.33 -7.04 4.35
C PHE A 111 9.95 -5.97 3.46
N SER A 112 9.28 -4.83 3.29
CA SER A 112 9.88 -3.65 2.68
C SER A 112 11.09 -3.18 3.49
N PRO A 113 12.21 -2.84 2.82
CA PRO A 113 13.40 -2.37 3.52
C PRO A 113 13.09 -1.19 4.43
N GLY A 114 13.47 -1.30 5.71
CA GLY A 114 13.27 -0.28 6.74
C GLY A 114 11.81 -0.09 7.22
N MET A 115 10.85 -0.92 6.81
CA MET A 115 9.43 -0.71 7.13
C MET A 115 8.89 -1.60 8.26
N HIS A 116 9.66 -2.62 8.70
CA HIS A 116 9.20 -3.58 9.69
C HIS A 116 8.83 -2.93 11.04
N THR A 117 9.63 -1.97 11.52
CA THR A 117 9.33 -1.18 12.73
C THR A 117 8.03 -0.38 12.57
N LEU A 118 7.78 0.16 11.37
CA LEU A 118 6.58 0.94 11.03
C LEU A 118 5.33 0.08 10.93
N SER A 119 5.51 -1.19 10.59
CA SER A 119 4.47 -2.21 10.70
C SER A 119 4.25 -2.72 12.14
N GLY A 120 5.00 -2.19 13.12
CA GLY A 120 4.92 -2.56 14.54
C GLY A 120 5.61 -3.87 14.87
N LEU A 121 6.59 -4.30 14.07
CA LEU A 121 7.32 -5.55 14.25
C LEU A 121 8.78 -5.30 14.60
N THR A 122 9.30 -6.11 15.53
CA THR A 122 10.74 -6.24 15.75
C THR A 122 11.36 -7.19 14.73
N MET A 123 12.68 -7.17 14.57
CA MET A 123 13.37 -8.04 13.62
C MET A 123 13.15 -9.54 13.91
N ASN A 124 13.09 -9.93 15.18
CA ASN A 124 12.75 -11.30 15.57
C ASN A 124 11.34 -11.70 15.16
N ARG A 125 10.35 -10.80 15.32
CA ARG A 125 8.97 -11.04 14.87
C ARG A 125 8.86 -11.07 13.35
N LEU A 126 9.70 -10.32 12.63
CA LEU A 126 9.78 -10.37 11.17
C LEU A 126 10.27 -11.75 10.68
N LYS A 127 11.29 -12.33 11.33
CA LYS A 127 11.77 -13.69 11.02
C LYS A 127 10.70 -14.75 11.31
N GLU A 128 10.02 -14.66 12.44
CA GLU A 128 8.88 -15.54 12.75
C GLU A 128 7.75 -15.43 11.71
N LEU A 129 7.46 -14.19 11.28
CA LEU A 129 6.46 -13.92 10.23
C LEU A 129 6.86 -14.56 8.90
N HIS A 130 8.14 -14.47 8.51
CA HIS A 130 8.66 -15.10 7.29
C HIS A 130 8.50 -16.61 7.30
N VAL A 131 8.94 -17.27 8.37
CA VAL A 131 8.81 -18.73 8.54
C VAL A 131 7.33 -19.15 8.49
N ARG A 132 6.45 -18.40 9.16
CA ARG A 132 5.00 -18.66 9.11
C ARG A 132 4.44 -18.45 7.71
N THR A 133 4.91 -17.45 6.98
CA THR A 133 4.43 -17.12 5.63
C THR A 133 4.82 -18.20 4.62
N THR A 134 6.08 -18.64 4.64
CA THR A 134 6.55 -19.74 3.77
C THR A 134 5.84 -21.06 4.08
N ALA A 135 5.60 -21.37 5.36
CA ALA A 135 4.80 -22.54 5.76
C ALA A 135 3.33 -22.42 5.28
N THR A 136 2.77 -21.22 5.33
CA THR A 136 1.40 -20.92 4.89
C THR A 136 1.25 -21.09 3.38
N LEU A 137 2.18 -20.55 2.58
CA LEU A 137 2.21 -20.71 1.12
C LEU A 137 2.32 -22.19 0.72
N ASN A 138 3.24 -22.93 1.35
CA ASN A 138 3.36 -24.37 1.13
C ASN A 138 2.06 -25.12 1.41
N LYS A 139 1.36 -24.76 2.50
CA LYS A 139 0.12 -25.43 2.84
C LYS A 139 -1.03 -25.07 1.90
N LEU A 140 -1.13 -23.82 1.47
CA LEU A 140 -2.09 -23.38 0.47
C LEU A 140 -1.88 -24.07 -0.88
N ALA A 141 -0.63 -24.26 -1.32
CA ALA A 141 -0.30 -25.00 -2.54
C ALA A 141 -0.82 -26.46 -2.54
N GLN A 142 -0.94 -27.07 -1.35
CA GLN A 142 -1.51 -28.41 -1.17
C GLN A 142 -3.05 -28.40 -1.16
N LEU A 143 -3.66 -27.38 -0.54
CA LEU A 143 -5.10 -27.33 -0.27
C LEU A 143 -5.92 -26.70 -1.42
N ASP A 144 -5.34 -25.74 -2.12
CA ASP A 144 -5.98 -24.97 -3.19
C ASP A 144 -5.25 -25.20 -4.52
N SER A 145 -5.68 -26.24 -5.24
CA SER A 145 -5.01 -26.72 -6.44
C SER A 145 -5.06 -25.75 -7.62
N GLU A 146 -6.08 -24.90 -7.71
CA GLU A 146 -6.22 -23.94 -8.82
C GLU A 146 -5.19 -22.80 -8.74
N TRP A 147 -4.73 -22.48 -7.52
CA TRP A 147 -3.75 -21.42 -7.27
C TRP A 147 -2.38 -21.96 -6.88
N ARG A 148 -2.16 -23.27 -6.99
CA ARG A 148 -0.92 -23.94 -6.61
C ARG A 148 0.32 -23.26 -7.20
N ASP A 149 0.34 -23.03 -8.50
CA ASP A 149 1.50 -22.46 -9.19
C ASP A 149 1.79 -21.04 -8.72
N PHE A 150 0.73 -20.26 -8.45
CA PHE A 150 0.87 -18.92 -7.89
C PHE A 150 1.46 -18.97 -6.47
N TYR A 151 0.99 -19.86 -5.59
CA TYR A 151 1.57 -20.01 -4.26
C TYR A 151 3.03 -20.47 -4.28
N HIS A 152 3.40 -21.35 -5.23
CA HIS A 152 4.81 -21.75 -5.41
C HIS A 152 5.67 -20.59 -5.89
N GLN A 153 5.22 -19.81 -6.88
CA GLN A 153 5.94 -18.62 -7.32
C GLN A 153 6.16 -17.62 -6.18
N ARG A 154 5.15 -17.43 -5.31
CA ARG A 154 5.28 -16.58 -4.13
C ARG A 154 6.24 -17.18 -3.11
N LEU A 155 6.19 -18.49 -2.88
CA LEU A 155 7.11 -19.18 -1.99
C LEU A 155 8.57 -18.98 -2.44
N ASP A 156 8.84 -19.12 -3.74
CA ASP A 156 10.17 -18.91 -4.31
C ASP A 156 10.65 -17.48 -4.05
N ALA A 157 9.79 -16.47 -4.28
CA ALA A 157 10.10 -15.08 -3.98
C ALA A 157 10.37 -14.82 -2.49
N PHE A 158 9.64 -15.49 -1.58
CA PHE A 158 9.91 -15.39 -0.14
C PHE A 158 11.21 -16.10 0.25
N ASN A 159 11.59 -17.19 -0.41
CA ASN A 159 12.85 -17.88 -0.14
C ASN A 159 14.07 -17.07 -0.60
N THR A 160 13.90 -16.20 -1.60
CA THR A 160 14.95 -15.27 -2.06
C THR A 160 15.07 -14.00 -1.21
N LEU A 161 14.13 -13.74 -0.29
CA LEU A 161 14.20 -12.59 0.60
C LEU A 161 15.39 -12.73 1.55
N MET A 162 16.35 -11.82 1.42
CA MET A 162 17.41 -11.63 2.41
C MET A 162 16.82 -10.89 3.61
N ILE A 163 16.33 -11.64 4.60
CA ILE A 163 16.05 -11.08 5.93
C ILE A 163 17.37 -11.13 6.67
N SER A 164 18.17 -10.07 6.59
CA SER A 164 19.50 -10.03 7.19
C SER A 164 19.44 -10.51 8.65
N ASP A 165 20.00 -11.68 8.91
CA ASP A 165 20.78 -11.86 10.13
C ASP A 165 21.98 -10.94 9.94
N ALA A 166 22.07 -9.83 10.68
CA ALA A 166 23.32 -9.10 10.77
C ALA A 166 24.34 -9.95 11.55
N LEU A 167 24.70 -11.12 11.01
CA LEU A 167 26.05 -11.64 11.17
C LEU A 167 26.88 -10.82 10.19
N VAL A 168 27.40 -9.72 10.72
CA VAL A 168 28.44 -8.92 10.05
C VAL A 168 29.58 -9.89 9.73
N ASP A 169 29.79 -10.21 8.46
CA ASP A 169 31.08 -10.71 8.00
C ASP A 169 32.11 -9.67 8.43
N GLU A 170 33.09 -10.07 9.23
CA GLU A 170 34.10 -9.23 9.90
C GLU A 170 35.06 -8.49 8.94
N GLU A 171 34.78 -8.43 7.64
CA GLU A 171 35.69 -7.82 6.67
C GLU A 171 35.07 -6.62 5.95
N SER A 172 35.44 -5.44 6.46
CA SER A 172 35.74 -4.26 5.65
C SER A 172 34.61 -3.66 4.81
N GLN A 173 33.44 -3.43 5.38
CA GLN A 173 32.47 -2.50 4.78
C GLN A 173 32.26 -1.28 5.68
N PHE A 174 32.30 -0.11 5.06
CA PHE A 174 31.96 1.17 5.68
C PHE A 174 30.50 1.09 6.13
N VAL A 175 30.26 1.05 7.44
CA VAL A 175 28.92 1.08 8.03
C VAL A 175 28.62 2.54 8.38
N PRO A 176 27.59 3.18 7.78
CA PRO A 176 27.22 4.56 8.12
C PRO A 176 26.90 4.71 9.62
N GLU A 177 27.28 5.83 10.24
CA GLU A 177 27.08 6.11 11.68
C GLU A 177 25.61 5.96 12.09
N VAL A 178 24.66 6.35 11.22
CA VAL A 178 23.20 6.21 11.44
C VAL A 178 22.76 4.76 11.65
N VAL A 179 23.37 3.81 10.94
CA VAL A 179 23.06 2.37 11.09
C VAL A 179 23.61 1.85 12.42
N LEU A 180 24.77 2.36 12.86
CA LEU A 180 25.34 2.03 14.16
C LEU A 180 24.53 2.64 15.31
N GLU A 181 23.93 3.81 15.10
CA GLU A 181 23.04 4.48 16.07
C GLU A 181 21.70 3.73 16.21
N GLU A 182 21.06 3.31 15.11
CA GLU A 182 19.85 2.47 15.15
C GLU A 182 20.12 1.11 15.82
N GLU A 183 21.26 0.46 15.53
CA GLU A 183 21.66 -0.78 16.20
C GLU A 183 21.94 -0.57 17.70
N ALA A 184 22.43 0.61 18.09
CA ALA A 184 22.67 0.95 19.49
C ALA A 184 21.35 1.15 20.25
N GLU A 185 20.36 1.79 19.64
CA GLU A 185 19.01 1.89 20.21
C GLU A 185 18.37 0.50 20.37
N GLU A 186 18.49 -0.40 19.39
CA GLU A 186 17.97 -1.77 19.49
C GLU A 186 18.71 -2.59 20.58
N ALA A 187 20.02 -2.40 20.73
CA ALA A 187 20.81 -3.02 21.80
C ALA A 187 20.39 -2.52 23.20
N LEU A 188 20.04 -1.24 23.31
CA LEU A 188 19.53 -0.64 24.53
C LEU A 188 18.12 -1.15 24.87
N GLU A 189 17.20 -1.18 23.90
CA GLU A 189 15.83 -1.67 24.09
C GLU A 189 15.78 -3.17 24.44
N SER A 190 16.72 -3.95 23.91
CA SER A 190 16.85 -5.38 24.20
C SER A 190 17.64 -5.69 25.49
N GLY A 191 18.17 -4.67 26.18
CA GLY A 191 18.96 -4.83 27.41
C GLY A 191 20.34 -5.47 27.19
N ASN A 192 20.84 -5.48 25.94
CA ASN A 192 22.12 -6.06 25.57
C ASN A 192 23.25 -5.01 25.69
N MET A 193 23.67 -4.77 26.94
CA MET A 193 24.66 -3.74 27.27
C MET A 193 26.04 -3.99 26.66
N ASP A 194 26.42 -5.27 26.47
CA ASP A 194 27.71 -5.64 25.86
C ASP A 194 27.75 -5.25 24.37
N ARG A 195 26.62 -5.39 23.65
CA ARG A 195 26.51 -4.99 22.25
C ARG A 195 26.44 -3.46 22.12
N LEU A 196 25.75 -2.80 23.04
CA LEU A 196 25.67 -1.33 23.09
C LEU A 196 27.06 -0.71 23.27
N GLU A 197 27.88 -1.27 24.15
CA GLU A 197 29.26 -0.82 24.38
C GLU A 197 30.14 -0.97 23.12
N GLN A 198 30.05 -2.12 22.43
CA GLN A 198 30.76 -2.36 21.16
C GLN A 198 30.35 -1.38 20.04
N LEU A 199 29.07 -1.04 19.96
CA LEU A 199 28.56 -0.11 18.96
C LEU A 199 28.98 1.34 19.28
N ALA A 200 28.94 1.71 20.56
CA ALA A 200 29.45 3.01 21.02
C ALA A 200 30.94 3.19 20.70
N GLU A 201 31.76 2.16 20.89
CA GLU A 201 33.19 2.19 20.51
C GLU A 201 33.39 2.34 18.99
N LYS A 202 32.57 1.65 18.17
CA LYS A 202 32.63 1.79 16.70
C LYS A 202 32.25 3.20 16.23
N ILE A 203 31.23 3.82 16.84
CA ILE A 203 30.83 5.19 16.55
C ILE A 203 31.95 6.17 16.93
N LEU A 204 32.54 6.01 18.12
CA LEU A 204 33.65 6.86 18.59
C LEU A 204 34.90 6.75 17.69
N ASN A 205 35.22 5.54 17.22
CA ASN A 205 36.37 5.29 16.35
C ASN A 205 36.16 5.76 14.90
N SER A 206 34.91 5.91 14.46
CA SER A 206 34.57 6.41 13.11
C SER A 206 34.72 7.93 12.97
N ARG A 207 34.75 8.68 14.08
CA ARG A 207 34.92 10.15 14.12
C ARG A 207 36.36 10.64 13.88
N GLY A 208 37.31 9.73 13.63
CA GLY A 208 38.73 10.04 13.44
C GLY A 208 39.20 10.29 12.00
N GLY A 209 38.31 10.21 11.00
CA GLY A 209 38.65 10.44 9.59
C GLY A 209 38.21 11.82 9.09
N ASP A 210 39.14 12.75 8.90
CA ASP A 210 38.93 14.05 8.22
C ASP A 210 38.67 13.87 6.71
N GLY A 211 37.53 13.28 6.37
CA GLY A 211 37.10 13.09 5.00
C GLY A 211 35.59 13.07 4.92
N GLN A 212 34.96 14.25 4.97
CA GLN A 212 33.62 14.36 4.39
C GLN A 212 33.74 13.93 2.91
N PRO A 213 32.97 12.93 2.46
CA PRO A 213 33.04 12.48 1.09
C PRO A 213 32.65 13.62 0.15
N ASN A 214 33.42 13.84 -0.92
CA ASN A 214 33.10 14.91 -1.86
C ASN A 214 31.82 14.58 -2.66
N SER A 215 31.19 15.57 -3.29
CA SER A 215 29.95 15.36 -4.04
C SER A 215 30.08 14.27 -5.11
N GLU A 216 31.23 14.10 -5.77
CA GLU A 216 31.46 13.04 -6.78
C GLU A 216 31.55 11.62 -6.18
N GLN A 217 32.15 11.47 -5.00
CA GLN A 217 32.26 10.21 -4.25
C GLN A 217 30.91 9.82 -3.64
N LEU A 218 30.16 10.82 -3.19
CA LEU A 218 28.76 10.66 -2.84
C LEU A 218 27.99 10.15 -4.07
N LEU A 219 28.09 10.79 -5.24
CA LEU A 219 27.36 10.42 -6.47
C LEU A 219 27.74 9.04 -7.08
N ALA A 220 28.78 8.38 -6.58
CA ALA A 220 29.24 7.09 -7.10
C ALA A 220 28.46 5.87 -6.54
N ASP A 221 27.80 6.01 -5.39
CA ASP A 221 27.09 4.91 -4.73
C ASP A 221 25.71 4.69 -5.38
N LYS A 222 25.70 3.87 -6.44
CA LYS A 222 24.47 3.55 -7.18
C LYS A 222 23.67 2.51 -6.41
N HIS A 223 22.57 2.92 -5.78
CA HIS A 223 21.50 1.96 -5.50
C HIS A 223 21.17 1.24 -6.83
N GLN A 224 21.14 -0.09 -6.81
CA GLN A 224 20.81 -0.86 -8.01
C GLN A 224 19.40 -0.47 -8.48
N HIS A 225 19.34 0.23 -9.61
CA HIS A 225 18.07 0.50 -10.28
C HIS A 225 17.59 -0.81 -10.92
N PRO A 226 16.28 -1.11 -10.87
CA PRO A 226 15.75 -2.28 -11.55
C PRO A 226 15.91 -2.13 -13.07
N ASP A 227 15.84 -3.25 -13.79
CA ASP A 227 15.73 -3.24 -15.25
C ASP A 227 14.48 -2.49 -15.72
N ASP A 228 14.50 -1.99 -16.96
CA ASP A 228 13.38 -1.29 -17.54
C ASP A 228 12.08 -2.13 -17.50
N PHE A 229 10.96 -1.46 -17.23
CA PHE A 229 9.64 -2.06 -17.22
C PHE A 229 8.99 -2.00 -18.61
N LEU A 230 9.73 -2.39 -19.64
CA LEU A 230 9.20 -2.48 -20.99
C LEU A 230 8.30 -3.72 -21.13
N TYR A 231 7.15 -3.52 -21.76
CA TYR A 231 6.20 -4.59 -22.06
C TYR A 231 5.53 -4.33 -23.41
N THR A 232 5.38 -5.36 -24.23
CA THR A 232 4.70 -5.22 -25.52
C THR A 232 3.24 -5.61 -25.36
N PHE A 233 2.36 -4.61 -25.20
CA PHE A 233 0.92 -4.85 -25.19
C PHE A 233 0.45 -5.40 -26.54
N THR A 234 -0.46 -6.38 -26.49
CA THR A 234 -1.07 -6.89 -27.72
C THR A 234 -1.93 -5.79 -28.36
N PRO A 235 -2.09 -5.76 -29.69
CA PRO A 235 -2.96 -4.79 -30.35
C PRO A 235 -4.40 -4.80 -29.80
N GLN A 236 -4.89 -5.99 -29.46
CA GLN A 236 -6.21 -6.17 -28.85
C GLN A 236 -6.30 -5.53 -27.46
N ALA A 237 -5.27 -5.66 -26.63
CA ALA A 237 -5.22 -5.01 -25.32
C ALA A 237 -5.20 -3.47 -25.45
N ILE A 238 -4.46 -2.93 -26.43
CA ILE A 238 -4.42 -1.49 -26.71
C ILE A 238 -5.79 -0.98 -27.18
N GLU A 239 -6.46 -1.71 -28.09
CA GLU A 239 -7.79 -1.34 -28.56
C GLU A 239 -8.82 -1.33 -27.41
N LYS A 240 -8.82 -2.37 -26.57
CA LYS A 240 -9.67 -2.45 -25.37
C LYS A 240 -9.35 -1.35 -24.36
N ALA A 241 -8.07 -1.02 -24.18
CA ALA A 241 -7.63 0.07 -23.33
C ALA A 241 -8.18 1.41 -23.81
N ALA A 242 -8.09 1.69 -25.12
CA ALA A 242 -8.65 2.90 -25.72
C ALA A 242 -10.17 3.00 -25.53
N GLN A 243 -10.90 1.88 -25.64
CA GLN A 243 -12.34 1.83 -25.36
C GLN A 243 -12.68 2.17 -23.90
N LEU A 244 -11.76 1.92 -22.96
CA LEU A 244 -11.91 2.32 -21.56
C LEU A 244 -11.43 3.75 -21.26
N GLY A 245 -10.90 4.46 -22.26
CA GLY A 245 -10.33 5.80 -22.11
C GLY A 245 -8.86 5.81 -21.67
N LEU A 246 -8.16 4.68 -21.79
CA LEU A 246 -6.73 4.55 -21.50
C LEU A 246 -5.90 4.73 -22.78
N GLY A 247 -4.91 5.62 -22.75
CA GLY A 247 -3.87 5.74 -23.76
C GLY A 247 -2.67 4.85 -23.42
N HIS A 248 -1.98 4.35 -24.45
CA HIS A 248 -0.71 3.64 -24.30
C HIS A 248 0.46 4.63 -24.33
N TYR A 249 1.31 4.55 -23.32
CA TYR A 249 2.46 5.42 -23.15
C TYR A 249 3.73 4.60 -23.02
N THR A 250 4.77 5.01 -23.74
CA THR A 250 6.16 4.62 -23.48
C THR A 250 6.83 5.79 -22.79
N VAL A 251 7.14 5.63 -21.51
CA VAL A 251 7.77 6.67 -20.70
C VAL A 251 9.27 6.42 -20.70
N HIS A 252 10.04 7.43 -21.07
CA HIS A 252 11.49 7.36 -21.08
C HIS A 252 12.07 7.30 -19.66
N ALA A 253 13.27 6.71 -19.54
CA ALA A 253 14.01 6.70 -18.29
C ALA A 253 14.45 8.13 -17.93
N GLY A 254 14.26 8.49 -16.66
CA GLY A 254 14.85 9.66 -16.03
C GLY A 254 15.75 9.27 -14.85
N SER A 255 16.09 7.99 -14.72
CA SER A 255 16.83 7.46 -13.58
C SER A 255 18.18 8.14 -13.37
N GLU A 256 18.90 8.51 -14.43
CA GLU A 256 20.20 9.20 -14.30
C GLU A 256 20.08 10.59 -13.68
N GLU A 257 19.03 11.34 -14.01
CA GLU A 257 18.77 12.69 -13.48
C GLU A 257 18.47 12.63 -11.96
N PHE A 258 17.74 11.62 -11.51
CA PHE A 258 17.26 11.50 -10.12
C PHE A 258 18.05 10.49 -9.26
N ALA A 259 18.95 9.71 -9.86
CA ALA A 259 19.81 8.76 -9.13
C ALA A 259 20.60 9.42 -7.99
N PRO A 260 21.23 10.60 -8.17
CA PRO A 260 21.88 11.35 -7.10
C PRO A 260 21.02 11.55 -5.85
N LEU A 261 19.72 11.74 -6.06
CA LEU A 261 18.75 12.12 -5.04
C LEU A 261 18.10 10.90 -4.37
N SER A 262 18.14 9.74 -5.03
CA SER A 262 17.48 8.51 -4.58
C SER A 262 18.02 8.00 -3.24
N ARG A 263 19.28 8.32 -2.91
CA ARG A 263 19.89 7.98 -1.61
C ARG A 263 19.19 8.66 -0.42
N PHE A 264 18.71 9.89 -0.62
CA PHE A 264 18.14 10.71 0.46
C PHE A 264 16.75 10.20 0.83
N ALA A 265 16.07 9.55 -0.12
CA ALA A 265 14.80 8.90 0.10
C ALA A 265 14.91 7.51 0.79
N TRP A 266 16.13 6.98 0.94
CA TRP A 266 16.36 5.63 1.47
C TRP A 266 16.44 5.56 3.00
N HIS A 267 16.67 6.68 3.68
CA HIS A 267 16.81 6.75 5.14
C HIS A 267 15.87 7.83 5.73
N PRO A 268 14.55 7.56 5.83
CA PRO A 268 13.62 8.52 6.41
C PRO A 268 13.91 8.66 7.91
N THR A 269 14.53 9.76 8.31
CA THR A 269 14.64 10.17 9.70
C THR A 269 13.27 10.69 10.12
N TYR A 270 12.59 10.02 11.07
CA TYR A 270 11.39 10.58 11.70
C TYR A 270 11.80 11.85 12.45
N SER A 271 11.76 12.99 11.78
CA SER A 271 12.13 14.28 12.37
C SER A 271 10.93 14.95 13.03
N ASP A 272 10.11 14.19 13.74
CA ASP A 272 9.15 14.71 14.72
C ASP A 272 9.63 14.29 16.13
N VAL A 273 10.93 14.39 16.40
CA VAL A 273 11.45 14.29 17.77
C VAL A 273 11.16 15.61 18.48
N GLU A 274 10.04 15.66 19.21
CA GLU A 274 9.61 16.80 20.04
C GLU A 274 10.61 17.23 21.13
N ASP A 275 11.80 16.59 21.26
CA ASP A 275 12.76 16.87 22.33
C ASP A 275 14.18 17.34 21.89
N ARG A 276 14.36 17.80 20.64
CA ARG A 276 15.59 18.53 20.24
C ARG A 276 15.24 19.74 19.36
N GLU A 277 15.40 20.96 19.90
CA GLU A 277 15.19 22.28 19.25
C GLU A 277 14.08 22.31 18.14
N PRO A 278 12.84 22.69 18.48
CA PRO A 278 11.61 22.32 17.75
C PRO A 278 11.39 22.94 16.35
N HIS A 279 12.40 23.51 15.69
CA HIS A 279 12.21 24.33 14.48
C HIS A 279 13.20 24.10 13.34
N VAL A 280 14.10 23.12 13.40
CA VAL A 280 15.06 22.90 12.32
C VAL A 280 15.11 21.43 11.94
N LEU A 281 14.36 21.10 10.88
CA LEU A 281 14.65 19.96 10.04
C LEU A 281 16.08 20.11 9.51
N GLN A 282 17.03 19.31 9.99
CA GLN A 282 18.22 19.00 9.19
C GLN A 282 17.78 18.04 8.09
N VAL A 283 17.05 18.57 7.11
CA VAL A 283 17.10 17.99 5.77
C VAL A 283 18.59 17.90 5.45
N PRO A 284 19.12 16.77 4.95
CA PRO A 284 20.45 16.79 4.35
C PRO A 284 20.53 18.03 3.46
N ASP A 285 21.61 18.81 3.48
CA ASP A 285 21.75 19.90 2.50
C ASP A 285 21.77 19.23 1.11
N ILE A 286 20.57 19.06 0.52
CA ILE A 286 20.40 18.37 -0.75
C ILE A 286 20.95 19.36 -1.78
N PRO A 287 22.07 19.01 -2.45
CA PRO A 287 22.63 19.91 -3.44
C PRO A 287 21.68 19.93 -4.64
N PHE A 288 20.95 21.02 -4.78
CA PHE A 288 20.12 21.29 -5.95
C PHE A 288 20.86 22.22 -6.90
N ASP A 289 20.74 21.96 -8.20
CA ASP A 289 21.23 22.88 -9.22
C ASP A 289 20.46 24.21 -9.14
N GLU A 290 21.13 25.33 -9.46
CA GLU A 290 20.55 26.69 -9.38
C GLU A 290 19.24 26.85 -10.19
N GLY A 291 19.02 26.01 -11.21
CA GLY A 291 17.81 26.02 -12.05
C GLY A 291 16.66 25.10 -11.58
N THR A 292 16.83 24.38 -10.47
CA THR A 292 15.83 23.41 -10.00
C THR A 292 14.57 24.14 -9.52
N PRO A 293 13.36 23.82 -10.05
CA PRO A 293 12.12 24.43 -9.60
C PRO A 293 11.87 24.22 -8.10
N GLU A 294 11.41 25.25 -7.40
CA GLU A 294 11.22 25.19 -5.94
C GLU A 294 10.24 24.09 -5.50
N ALA A 295 9.16 23.91 -6.27
CA ALA A 295 8.21 22.83 -6.02
C ALA A 295 8.82 21.43 -6.21
N LEU A 296 9.78 21.28 -7.13
CA LEU A 296 10.52 20.03 -7.29
C LEU A 296 11.45 19.78 -6.10
N LYS A 297 12.13 20.83 -5.60
CA LYS A 297 12.94 20.73 -4.38
C LYS A 297 12.08 20.28 -3.19
N ALA A 298 10.93 20.94 -2.99
CA ALA A 298 9.99 20.58 -1.92
C ALA A 298 9.51 19.13 -2.03
N ARG A 299 9.19 18.66 -3.24
CA ARG A 299 8.82 17.26 -3.49
C ARG A 299 9.96 16.29 -3.14
N ILE A 300 11.20 16.59 -3.49
CA ILE A 300 12.37 15.75 -3.17
C ILE A 300 12.63 15.73 -1.66
N GLN A 301 12.49 16.88 -0.99
CA GLN A 301 12.59 16.98 0.45
C GLN A 301 11.54 16.11 1.15
N LEU A 302 10.28 16.08 0.66
CA LEU A 302 9.24 15.20 1.21
C LEU A 302 9.67 13.73 1.20
N PHE A 303 10.25 13.24 0.10
CA PHE A 303 10.78 11.87 0.02
C PHE A 303 11.92 11.59 0.99
N SER A 304 12.64 12.63 1.41
CA SER A 304 13.77 12.51 2.34
C SER A 304 13.33 12.51 3.81
N ILE A 305 12.17 13.09 4.12
CA ILE A 305 11.66 13.26 5.49
C ILE A 305 10.64 12.18 5.86
N HIS A 306 9.86 11.70 4.88
CA HIS A 306 8.79 10.74 5.12
C HIS A 306 9.02 9.42 4.37
N PRO A 307 8.72 8.27 4.98
CA PRO A 307 8.53 7.04 4.23
C PRO A 307 7.23 7.09 3.42
N PHE A 308 7.26 6.52 2.22
CA PHE A 308 6.09 6.39 1.36
C PHE A 308 5.80 4.91 1.12
N ILE A 309 4.53 4.59 0.97
CA ILE A 309 4.06 3.28 0.51
C ILE A 309 3.16 3.46 -0.70
N ASN A 310 3.12 2.50 -1.62
CA ASN A 310 2.15 2.46 -2.71
C ASN A 310 0.80 1.88 -2.24
N SER A 311 -0.21 1.78 -3.12
CA SER A 311 -1.51 1.21 -2.75
C SER A 311 -1.46 -0.28 -2.37
N CYS A 312 -0.37 -0.99 -2.67
CA CYS A 312 -0.14 -2.34 -2.18
C CYS A 312 0.49 -2.39 -0.79
N GLY A 313 0.84 -1.25 -0.18
CA GLY A 313 1.50 -1.24 1.13
C GLY A 313 3.02 -1.34 1.08
N VAL A 314 3.57 -1.60 -0.11
CA VAL A 314 4.99 -1.74 -0.35
C VAL A 314 5.65 -0.37 -0.35
N ARG A 315 6.85 -0.25 0.23
CA ARG A 315 7.65 0.97 0.20
C ARG A 315 7.72 1.52 -1.23
N PHE A 316 7.48 2.82 -1.36
CA PHE A 316 7.46 3.49 -2.65
C PHE A 316 8.67 4.41 -2.77
N LEU A 317 9.50 4.14 -3.78
CA LEU A 317 10.58 5.01 -4.24
C LEU A 317 10.49 5.14 -5.76
N PRO A 318 10.57 6.36 -6.32
CA PRO A 318 10.54 6.55 -7.77
C PRO A 318 11.77 5.92 -8.44
N HIS A 319 11.60 4.79 -9.14
CA HIS A 319 12.71 4.16 -9.88
C HIS A 319 13.10 4.93 -11.14
N MET A 320 12.16 5.68 -11.73
CA MET A 320 12.35 6.50 -12.94
C MET A 320 12.94 5.73 -14.14
N VAL A 321 12.76 4.42 -14.21
CA VAL A 321 13.19 3.57 -15.34
C VAL A 321 12.25 3.76 -16.54
N ALA A 322 12.67 3.27 -17.72
CA ALA A 322 11.79 3.28 -18.87
C ALA A 322 10.66 2.27 -18.67
N GLU A 323 9.43 2.63 -19.05
CA GLU A 323 8.29 1.74 -18.85
C GLU A 323 7.17 1.94 -19.87
N ASN A 324 6.48 0.85 -20.20
CA ASN A 324 5.25 0.89 -20.99
C ASN A 324 4.05 0.73 -20.06
N VAL A 325 3.10 1.67 -20.15
CA VAL A 325 1.92 1.75 -19.27
C VAL A 325 0.68 2.15 -20.03
N LEU A 326 -0.50 1.86 -19.46
CA LEU A 326 -1.77 2.39 -19.94
C LEU A 326 -2.28 3.41 -18.92
N VAL A 327 -2.58 4.63 -19.33
CA VAL A 327 -2.98 5.72 -18.42
C VAL A 327 -4.21 6.40 -19.00
N GLU A 328 -5.16 6.77 -18.14
CA GLU A 328 -6.34 7.52 -18.60
C GLU A 328 -5.91 8.79 -19.34
N ASP A 329 -6.36 8.93 -20.60
CA ASP A 329 -5.98 10.03 -21.48
C ASP A 329 -7.13 11.03 -21.62
N PHE A 330 -7.11 12.05 -20.76
CA PHE A 330 -8.03 13.17 -20.78
C PHE A 330 -7.31 14.43 -20.29
N ALA A 331 -7.70 15.59 -20.81
CA ALA A 331 -7.16 16.88 -20.39
C ALA A 331 -7.61 17.25 -18.96
N GLU A 332 -6.76 17.93 -18.20
CA GLU A 332 -7.15 18.43 -16.88
C GLU A 332 -8.35 19.39 -17.02
N PRO A 333 -9.44 19.16 -16.27
CA PRO A 333 -10.61 20.02 -16.35
C PRO A 333 -10.33 21.37 -15.67
N GLU A 334 -10.87 22.43 -16.26
CA GLU A 334 -10.87 23.75 -15.63
C GLU A 334 -11.80 23.75 -14.40
N VAL A 335 -11.54 24.63 -13.43
CA VAL A 335 -12.37 24.73 -12.22
C VAL A 335 -13.81 25.10 -12.59
N GLY A 336 -14.76 24.26 -12.16
CA GLY A 336 -16.19 24.47 -12.43
C GLY A 336 -16.66 24.00 -13.80
N SER A 337 -15.79 23.40 -14.61
CA SER A 337 -16.17 22.74 -15.86
C SER A 337 -16.71 21.32 -15.64
N ASP A 338 -17.39 20.77 -16.65
CA ASP A 338 -17.83 19.38 -16.63
C ASP A 338 -16.63 18.44 -16.58
N LEU A 339 -16.69 17.46 -15.67
CA LEU A 339 -15.61 16.50 -15.50
C LEU A 339 -15.65 15.42 -16.58
N PRO A 340 -14.48 15.01 -17.12
CA PRO A 340 -14.42 13.98 -18.13
C PRO A 340 -14.85 12.63 -17.54
N GLY A 341 -15.95 12.08 -18.04
CA GLY A 341 -16.31 10.68 -17.79
C GLY A 341 -15.32 9.74 -18.48
N SER A 342 -15.17 8.52 -17.96
CA SER A 342 -14.51 7.43 -18.68
C SER A 342 -15.29 6.13 -18.49
N PRO A 343 -15.33 5.23 -19.49
CA PRO A 343 -15.89 3.91 -19.30
C PRO A 343 -15.17 3.12 -18.21
N LEU A 344 -13.88 3.41 -17.96
CA LEU A 344 -13.14 2.85 -16.82
C LEU A 344 -13.75 3.22 -15.46
N LEU A 345 -14.16 4.48 -15.24
CA LEU A 345 -14.83 4.87 -13.98
C LEU A 345 -16.09 4.03 -13.74
N ALA A 346 -16.91 3.88 -14.78
CA ALA A 346 -18.11 3.06 -14.72
C ALA A 346 -17.78 1.59 -14.44
N ALA A 347 -16.75 1.04 -15.10
CA ALA A 347 -16.29 -0.34 -14.90
C ALA A 347 -15.78 -0.60 -13.48
N LEU A 348 -15.12 0.39 -12.86
CA LEU A 348 -14.69 0.37 -11.46
C LEU A 348 -15.84 0.61 -10.46
N GLY A 349 -17.04 0.98 -10.95
CA GLY A 349 -18.20 1.29 -10.13
C GLY A 349 -18.06 2.61 -9.36
N LEU A 350 -17.33 3.57 -9.94
CA LEU A 350 -17.17 4.93 -9.45
C LEU A 350 -18.16 5.85 -10.20
N PRO A 351 -19.04 6.57 -9.50
CA PRO A 351 -20.10 7.35 -10.16
C PRO A 351 -19.57 8.64 -10.82
N GLN A 352 -18.44 9.15 -10.34
CA GLN A 352 -17.83 10.41 -10.80
C GLN A 352 -16.33 10.39 -10.48
N ARG A 353 -15.61 11.41 -10.96
CA ARG A 353 -14.14 11.50 -10.85
C ARG A 353 -13.66 12.29 -9.62
N ASN A 354 -14.46 13.25 -9.15
CA ASN A 354 -14.14 14.09 -8.00
C ASN A 354 -15.02 13.77 -6.78
N GLN A 355 -14.81 14.49 -5.68
CA GLN A 355 -15.49 14.24 -4.39
C GLN A 355 -15.41 12.77 -3.95
N LEU A 356 -14.35 12.08 -4.35
CA LEU A 356 -14.01 10.75 -3.90
C LEU A 356 -12.91 10.88 -2.85
N ASP A 357 -13.15 10.32 -1.68
CA ASP A 357 -12.09 10.11 -0.70
C ASP A 357 -11.23 8.90 -1.11
N ARG A 358 -10.02 8.82 -0.55
CA ARG A 358 -9.07 7.75 -0.91
C ARG A 358 -9.58 6.37 -0.52
N ALA A 359 -10.28 6.25 0.62
CA ALA A 359 -10.82 4.97 1.09
C ALA A 359 -11.85 4.38 0.10
N THR A 360 -12.70 5.24 -0.47
CA THR A 360 -13.69 4.86 -1.48
C THR A 360 -13.01 4.39 -2.76
N ILE A 361 -11.95 5.07 -3.19
CA ILE A 361 -11.20 4.69 -4.40
C ILE A 361 -10.56 3.31 -4.21
N GLU A 362 -9.85 3.09 -3.10
CA GLU A 362 -9.22 1.79 -2.81
C GLU A 362 -10.23 0.66 -2.73
N ALA A 363 -11.37 0.88 -2.07
CA ALA A 363 -12.42 -0.13 -1.96
C ALA A 363 -12.97 -0.55 -3.34
N LYS A 364 -13.04 0.39 -4.29
CA LYS A 364 -13.50 0.14 -5.66
C LYS A 364 -12.45 -0.54 -6.52
N LEU A 365 -11.19 -0.15 -6.39
CA LEU A 365 -10.06 -0.83 -7.02
C LEU A 365 -9.93 -2.27 -6.53
N LEU A 366 -10.03 -2.51 -5.22
CA LEU A 366 -10.01 -3.85 -4.64
C LEU A 366 -11.16 -4.72 -5.15
N ALA A 367 -12.37 -4.16 -5.22
CA ALA A 367 -13.56 -4.91 -5.63
C ALA A 367 -13.63 -5.21 -7.14
N ASN A 368 -13.14 -4.30 -7.99
CA ASN A 368 -13.37 -4.37 -9.44
C ASN A 368 -12.10 -4.40 -10.29
N GLY A 369 -10.94 -3.99 -9.77
CA GLY A 369 -9.72 -3.78 -10.55
C GLY A 369 -9.25 -5.04 -11.28
N ASN A 370 -9.13 -6.16 -10.56
CA ASN A 370 -8.71 -7.44 -11.16
C ASN A 370 -9.68 -7.92 -12.24
N ARG A 371 -10.98 -7.76 -12.00
CA ARG A 371 -12.03 -8.13 -12.95
C ARG A 371 -11.95 -7.30 -14.23
N VAL A 372 -11.70 -5.98 -14.11
CA VAL A 372 -11.51 -5.10 -15.28
C VAL A 372 -10.27 -5.50 -16.08
N LEU A 373 -9.16 -5.81 -15.39
CA LEU A 373 -7.94 -6.29 -16.05
C LEU A 373 -8.20 -7.57 -16.85
N GLU A 374 -8.79 -8.58 -16.22
CA GLU A 374 -8.98 -9.89 -16.81
C GLU A 374 -10.08 -9.88 -17.90
N GLU A 375 -11.28 -9.41 -17.56
CA GLU A 375 -12.45 -9.54 -18.43
C GLU A 375 -12.49 -8.47 -19.54
N GLN A 376 -12.05 -7.25 -19.25
CA GLN A 376 -12.21 -6.13 -20.18
C GLN A 376 -10.92 -5.83 -20.95
N LEU A 377 -9.77 -5.83 -20.28
CA LEU A 377 -8.47 -5.56 -20.91
C LEU A 377 -7.78 -6.82 -21.44
N GLY A 378 -8.10 -8.00 -20.89
CA GLY A 378 -7.40 -9.25 -21.23
C GLY A 378 -5.97 -9.30 -20.70
N LEU A 379 -5.70 -8.64 -19.58
CA LEU A 379 -4.41 -8.61 -18.90
C LEU A 379 -4.47 -9.46 -17.63
N ASP A 380 -3.38 -10.18 -17.34
CA ASP A 380 -3.28 -11.02 -16.15
C ASP A 380 -3.16 -10.16 -14.87
N PRO A 381 -4.11 -10.24 -13.91
CA PRO A 381 -4.03 -9.53 -12.63
C PRO A 381 -2.82 -9.91 -11.76
N ARG A 382 -2.13 -11.02 -12.07
CA ARG A 382 -0.86 -11.40 -11.43
C ARG A 382 0.32 -10.59 -11.96
N GLN A 383 0.22 -10.06 -13.17
CA GLN A 383 1.27 -9.25 -13.80
C GLN A 383 0.95 -7.76 -13.78
N PHE A 384 -0.34 -7.40 -13.78
CA PHE A 384 -0.80 -6.02 -13.86
C PHE A 384 -1.71 -5.64 -12.70
N LYS A 385 -1.77 -4.34 -12.40
CA LYS A 385 -2.70 -3.77 -11.41
C LYS A 385 -3.22 -2.42 -11.93
N ILE A 386 -4.49 -2.12 -11.62
CA ILE A 386 -5.05 -0.77 -11.78
C ILE A 386 -4.82 -0.01 -10.49
N VAL A 387 -4.21 1.16 -10.59
CA VAL A 387 -3.92 2.06 -9.47
C VAL A 387 -4.32 3.48 -9.82
N CYS A 388 -4.47 4.36 -8.82
CA CYS A 388 -4.35 5.80 -9.09
C CYS A 388 -3.00 6.06 -9.78
N ILE A 389 -2.90 7.08 -10.62
CA ILE A 389 -1.65 7.34 -11.34
C ILE A 389 -0.49 7.53 -10.33
N PRO A 390 0.62 6.78 -10.46
CA PRO A 390 1.80 6.98 -9.64
C PRO A 390 2.35 8.42 -9.81
N PRO A 391 2.86 9.04 -8.74
CA PRO A 391 3.26 10.45 -8.79
C PRO A 391 4.41 10.71 -9.77
N ASP A 392 5.30 9.74 -9.98
CA ASP A 392 6.41 9.82 -10.94
C ASP A 392 5.92 9.70 -12.40
N LEU A 393 4.91 8.87 -12.66
CA LEU A 393 4.27 8.79 -13.97
C LEU A 393 3.50 10.05 -14.28
N HIS A 394 2.77 10.59 -13.30
CA HIS A 394 2.06 11.84 -13.48
C HIS A 394 3.02 12.96 -13.87
N LEU A 395 4.18 13.05 -13.21
CA LEU A 395 5.22 14.01 -13.54
C LEU A 395 5.72 13.84 -14.98
N ARG A 396 6.23 12.65 -15.35
CA ARG A 396 6.88 12.41 -16.65
C ARG A 396 5.89 12.52 -17.83
N ILE A 397 4.72 11.89 -17.73
CA ILE A 397 3.69 11.98 -18.77
C ILE A 397 3.09 13.39 -18.82
N GLY A 398 2.86 13.99 -17.65
CA GLY A 398 2.25 15.29 -17.55
C GLY A 398 3.12 16.44 -18.08
N GLN A 399 4.44 16.32 -18.03
CA GLN A 399 5.36 17.27 -18.69
C GLN A 399 5.13 17.33 -20.20
N GLU A 400 4.90 16.19 -20.85
CA GLU A 400 4.60 16.12 -22.28
C GLU A 400 3.16 16.54 -22.60
N LYS A 401 2.21 16.22 -21.71
CA LYS A 401 0.78 16.46 -21.89
C LYS A 401 0.29 17.82 -21.38
N GLY A 402 1.15 18.61 -20.74
CA GLY A 402 0.79 19.89 -20.15
C GLY A 402 -0.13 19.77 -18.94
N TRP A 403 0.02 18.73 -18.12
CA TRP A 403 -0.65 18.62 -16.82
C TRP A 403 0.00 19.57 -15.80
N GLY A 404 -0.68 19.81 -14.68
CA GLY A 404 -0.20 20.73 -13.67
C GLY A 404 -0.51 22.20 -13.95
N GLN A 405 -1.39 22.50 -14.90
CA GLN A 405 -1.70 23.87 -15.32
C GLN A 405 -3.02 24.38 -14.75
N GLN A 406 -3.84 23.47 -14.21
CA GLN A 406 -5.14 23.78 -13.65
C GLN A 406 -5.11 23.86 -12.12
N GLN A 407 -6.09 24.55 -11.53
CA GLN A 407 -6.26 24.62 -10.07
C GLN A 407 -7.01 23.40 -9.53
N ILE A 408 -6.49 22.22 -9.85
CA ILE A 408 -7.07 20.93 -9.49
C ILE A 408 -5.98 19.98 -9.04
N TRP A 409 -6.27 19.20 -8.01
CA TRP A 409 -5.41 18.13 -7.55
C TRP A 409 -5.82 16.80 -8.19
N THR A 410 -4.85 15.92 -8.37
CA THR A 410 -5.04 14.53 -8.78
C THR A 410 -4.64 13.61 -7.63
N HIS A 411 -5.48 12.61 -7.31
CA HIS A 411 -5.09 11.50 -6.43
C HIS A 411 -3.95 10.70 -7.06
N PHE A 412 -2.85 10.56 -6.33
CA PHE A 412 -1.70 9.74 -6.74
C PHE A 412 -1.68 8.40 -6.05
N ASP A 413 -1.05 7.40 -6.65
CA ASP A 413 -0.87 6.12 -5.98
C ASP A 413 -0.12 6.26 -4.65
N GLY A 414 -0.60 5.58 -3.61
CA GLY A 414 0.11 5.46 -2.34
C GLY A 414 -0.24 6.47 -1.25
N TYR A 415 0.57 6.39 -0.20
CA TYR A 415 0.44 7.14 1.04
C TYR A 415 1.80 7.61 1.54
N MET A 416 1.80 8.79 2.15
CA MET A 416 2.87 9.27 3.02
C MET A 416 2.61 8.76 4.43
N LEU A 417 3.61 8.12 5.05
CA LEU A 417 3.53 7.66 6.43
C LEU A 417 3.90 8.79 7.37
N MET A 418 3.10 8.93 8.43
CA MET A 418 3.31 9.87 9.52
C MET A 418 3.73 9.08 10.76
N GLU A 419 4.27 9.78 11.76
CA GLU A 419 4.50 9.20 13.08
C GLU A 419 3.20 8.59 13.67
N GLY A 420 3.35 7.59 14.55
CA GLY A 420 2.21 6.94 15.21
C GLY A 420 1.34 6.08 14.28
N SER A 421 1.89 5.55 13.19
CA SER A 421 1.18 4.78 12.16
C SER A 421 0.11 5.57 11.38
N GLY A 422 0.15 6.91 11.50
CA GLY A 422 -0.68 7.79 10.70
C GLY A 422 -0.31 7.71 9.22
N ARG A 423 -1.24 8.04 8.34
CA ARG A 423 -0.99 8.03 6.89
C ARG A 423 -1.86 9.03 6.16
N ARG A 424 -1.26 9.66 5.17
CA ARG A 424 -1.92 10.66 4.32
C ARG A 424 -1.93 10.18 2.88
N ALA A 425 -3.09 10.28 2.24
CA ALA A 425 -3.22 9.94 0.82
C ALA A 425 -2.46 10.97 -0.02
N LEU A 426 -1.78 10.51 -1.06
CA LEU A 426 -1.01 11.40 -1.93
C LEU A 426 -1.91 12.11 -2.94
N VAL A 427 -1.70 13.41 -3.07
CA VAL A 427 -2.28 14.24 -4.14
C VAL A 427 -1.24 15.22 -4.66
N GLY A 428 -1.49 15.80 -5.83
CA GLY A 428 -0.68 16.88 -6.37
C GLY A 428 -1.17 17.33 -7.74
N GLY A 429 -0.36 18.12 -8.44
CA GLY A 429 -0.72 18.64 -9.77
C GLY A 429 -1.46 19.98 -9.78
N ASP A 430 -1.65 20.68 -8.65
CA ASP A 430 -2.35 21.98 -8.68
C ASP A 430 -1.36 23.12 -8.95
N VAL A 431 -1.65 23.92 -9.98
CA VAL A 431 -0.81 25.06 -10.42
C VAL A 431 -0.48 26.04 -9.31
N ARG A 432 -1.35 26.19 -8.30
CA ARG A 432 -1.15 27.13 -7.17
C ARG A 432 -0.06 26.67 -6.21
N TYR A 433 0.28 25.38 -6.21
CA TYR A 433 1.21 24.75 -5.27
C TYR A 433 2.46 24.19 -5.97
N GLY A 434 2.70 24.58 -7.23
CA GLY A 434 3.86 24.12 -8.00
C GLY A 434 3.52 23.31 -9.25
N GLY A 435 2.23 23.14 -9.55
CA GLY A 435 1.75 22.49 -10.78
C GLY A 435 2.23 21.06 -10.87
N ILE A 436 2.91 20.71 -11.97
CA ILE A 436 3.32 19.34 -12.26
C ILE A 436 4.25 18.73 -11.19
N TYR A 437 4.96 19.58 -10.44
CA TYR A 437 5.88 19.17 -9.38
C TYR A 437 5.21 19.07 -8.00
N ASP A 438 3.98 19.57 -7.85
CA ASP A 438 3.23 19.53 -6.59
C ASP A 438 3.02 18.08 -6.11
N LEU A 439 3.29 17.85 -4.83
CA LEU A 439 3.05 16.59 -4.11
C LEU A 439 2.79 16.93 -2.65
N LEU A 440 1.67 16.47 -2.10
CA LEU A 440 1.35 16.62 -0.69
C LEU A 440 0.53 15.43 -0.16
N GLY A 441 0.43 15.36 1.17
CA GLY A 441 -0.41 14.38 1.86
C GLY A 441 -1.70 15.02 2.39
N ILE A 442 -2.86 14.44 2.04
CA ILE A 442 -4.18 14.80 2.58
C ILE A 442 -4.77 13.69 3.46
N SER A 443 -5.77 14.04 4.28
CA SER A 443 -6.54 13.02 5.00
C SER A 443 -7.19 12.05 4.02
N ARG A 444 -7.17 10.76 4.37
CA ARG A 444 -7.72 9.70 3.52
C ARG A 444 -9.22 9.78 3.30
N ASN A 445 -9.93 10.43 4.23
CA ASN A 445 -11.38 10.65 4.18
C ASN A 445 -11.72 12.05 3.64
N TYR A 446 -10.72 12.81 3.20
CA TYR A 446 -10.95 14.11 2.57
C TYR A 446 -11.41 13.90 1.14
N SER A 447 -12.56 14.48 0.82
CA SER A 447 -13.11 14.57 -0.52
C SER A 447 -13.36 16.04 -0.86
N SER A 448 -13.12 16.40 -2.11
CA SER A 448 -13.30 17.77 -2.60
C SER A 448 -13.66 17.76 -4.07
N GLU A 449 -14.39 18.78 -4.51
CA GLU A 449 -14.68 18.99 -5.93
C GLU A 449 -13.41 19.31 -6.74
N ARG A 450 -12.37 19.80 -6.06
CA ARG A 450 -11.07 20.17 -6.64
C ARG A 450 -10.04 19.03 -6.63
N ILE A 451 -10.45 17.81 -6.31
CA ILE A 451 -9.58 16.63 -6.41
C ILE A 451 -10.22 15.63 -7.36
N ILE A 452 -9.48 15.21 -8.38
CA ILE A 452 -9.91 14.19 -9.35
C ILE A 452 -9.09 12.90 -9.22
N THR A 453 -9.63 11.83 -9.77
CA THR A 453 -8.90 10.58 -9.99
C THR A 453 -8.47 10.42 -11.44
N ARG A 454 -7.23 9.98 -11.62
CA ARG A 454 -6.70 9.46 -12.89
C ARG A 454 -6.11 8.10 -12.61
N PHE A 455 -6.49 7.09 -13.37
CA PHE A 455 -6.02 5.72 -13.19
C PHE A 455 -4.92 5.35 -14.19
N ALA A 456 -4.07 4.41 -13.77
CA ALA A 456 -3.06 3.77 -14.58
C ALA A 456 -3.13 2.25 -14.42
N VAL A 457 -2.91 1.53 -15.52
CA VAL A 457 -2.60 0.11 -15.53
C VAL A 457 -1.09 -0.04 -15.57
N VAL A 458 -0.55 -0.67 -14.55
CA VAL A 458 0.88 -0.80 -14.35
C VAL A 458 1.28 -2.25 -14.15
N GLN A 459 2.51 -2.60 -14.51
CA GLN A 459 3.07 -3.91 -14.20
C GLN A 459 3.36 -4.00 -12.70
N ARG A 460 2.95 -5.09 -12.02
CA ARG A 460 3.16 -5.26 -10.58
C ARG A 460 4.61 -5.14 -10.15
N LYS A 461 5.58 -5.54 -10.99
CA LYS A 461 7.01 -5.39 -10.68
C LYS A 461 7.42 -3.95 -10.35
N ARG A 462 6.71 -2.92 -10.85
CA ARG A 462 6.96 -1.53 -10.47
C ARG A 462 6.59 -1.21 -9.02
N LEU A 463 5.66 -1.97 -8.46
CA LEU A 463 5.10 -1.77 -7.13
C LEU A 463 5.89 -2.59 -6.09
N ALA A 464 6.94 -3.29 -6.50
CA ALA A 464 7.80 -4.11 -5.66
C ALA A 464 9.14 -3.42 -5.41
N VAL A 465 9.75 -3.67 -4.25
CA VAL A 465 11.11 -3.19 -3.91
C VAL A 465 12.11 -4.34 -3.73
N TRP A 466 11.66 -5.57 -3.53
CA TRP A 466 12.52 -6.75 -3.26
C TRP A 466 12.41 -7.89 -4.28
N GLN A 467 11.75 -7.68 -5.42
CA GLN A 467 11.71 -8.69 -6.48
C GLN A 467 12.89 -8.49 -7.43
N ASN A 468 14.03 -9.08 -7.09
CA ASN A 468 15.08 -9.34 -8.06
C ASN A 468 14.76 -10.67 -8.75
N GLY A 469 14.28 -10.62 -10.00
CA GLY A 469 14.06 -11.79 -10.86
C GLY A 469 12.60 -12.08 -11.18
#